data_AF-A0A9N9AKZ4-F1
#
_entry.id   AF-A0A9N9AKZ4-F1
#
_cell.length_a   1.000
_cell.length_b   1.000
_cell.length_c   1.000
_cell.angle_alpha   90.00
_cell.angle_beta   90.00
_cell.angle_gamma   90.00
#
_symmetry.space_group_name_H-M   'P 1'
#
loop_
_entity.id
_entity.type
_entity.pdbx_description
1 polymer ?
#
loop_
_entity_poly.entity_id
_entity_poly.type
_entity_poly.pdbx_seq_one_letter_code
_entity_poly.pdbx_strand_id
1 'polypeptide(L)'
;MIFFPSPTLHDLYLTKTLSDLKIGIFTDWNKRVVDPTITSSLNSFINEFKLRGAEFIEIDIPELEDAQIAHSTAILSEFCSFMNEYKEYLHLLSLPNRASIATFSNANASDYIKALQVRTRMMRNVSVLFSGVNLILTPTCAITAPPIYPGALKYGEINTSVTAYGVRFTKLANFIGIPAVTVPAGYNDKNLPIGLQFMAKWYDEATLLRVAKVSEEIIGCKRRRPAEKYWFGDLL
;
A
#
# COMPACT_ATOMS: atom_id res chain seq x y z
N MET A 1 -0.26 14.76 27.16
CA MET A 1 -1.19 13.63 26.96
C MET A 1 -1.47 13.56 25.47
N ILE A 2 -0.98 12.53 24.78
CA ILE A 2 -1.35 12.29 23.38
C ILE A 2 -2.74 11.67 23.43
N PHE A 3 -3.76 12.43 23.03
CA PHE A 3 -5.14 11.97 23.07
C PHE A 3 -5.40 11.18 21.78
N PHE A 4 -5.47 9.85 21.90
CA PHE A 4 -5.95 9.01 20.81
C PHE A 4 -7.48 9.08 20.79
N PRO A 5 -8.12 9.33 19.63
CA PRO A 5 -9.57 9.29 19.56
C PRO A 5 -10.06 7.88 19.93
N SER A 6 -11.19 7.79 20.62
CA SER A 6 -11.81 6.49 20.87
C SER A 6 -12.28 5.88 19.54
N PRO A 7 -12.04 4.57 19.32
CA PRO A 7 -12.52 3.93 18.10
C PRO A 7 -14.05 4.01 18.02
N THR A 8 -14.56 4.32 16.84
CA THR A 8 -16.00 4.40 16.57
C THR A 8 -16.32 3.77 15.22
N LEU A 9 -17.47 3.10 15.11
CA LEU A 9 -17.99 2.56 13.84
C LEU A 9 -19.33 3.21 13.48
N HIS A 10 -19.62 4.39 14.05
CA HIS A 10 -20.90 5.08 13.86
C HIS A 10 -21.24 5.26 12.37
N ASP A 11 -20.25 5.63 11.57
CA ASP A 11 -20.44 5.92 10.14
C ASP A 11 -20.27 4.70 9.23
N LEU A 12 -19.97 3.52 9.78
CA LEU A 12 -19.65 2.30 8.99
C LEU A 12 -20.75 1.96 7.96
N TYR A 13 -22.02 2.18 8.33
CA TYR A 13 -23.18 1.88 7.49
C TYR A 13 -23.72 3.08 6.70
N LEU A 14 -23.08 4.25 6.82
CA LEU A 14 -23.42 5.45 6.04
C LEU A 14 -22.80 5.34 4.63
N THR A 15 -23.24 4.36 3.85
CA THR A 15 -22.67 4.03 2.54
C THR A 15 -23.35 4.73 1.37
N LYS A 16 -24.59 5.23 1.57
CA LYS A 16 -25.42 5.84 0.52
C LYS A 16 -24.94 7.24 0.10
N THR A 17 -24.38 7.99 1.04
CA THR A 17 -23.83 9.33 0.79
C THR A 17 -22.43 9.41 1.36
N LEU A 18 -21.54 10.02 0.59
CA LEU A 18 -20.14 10.29 0.90
C LEU A 18 -19.82 11.78 0.77
N SER A 19 -20.84 12.65 0.84
CA SER A 19 -20.71 14.11 0.70
C SER A 19 -19.78 14.76 1.74
N ASP A 20 -19.51 14.06 2.83
CA ASP A 20 -18.59 14.44 3.89
C ASP A 20 -17.12 14.05 3.60
N LEU A 21 -16.86 13.27 2.55
CA LEU A 21 -15.52 12.78 2.22
C LEU A 21 -14.85 13.61 1.12
N LYS A 22 -13.67 14.12 1.44
CA LYS A 22 -12.68 14.67 0.52
C LYS A 22 -11.55 13.68 0.34
N ILE A 23 -11.33 13.23 -0.88
CA ILE A 23 -10.37 12.18 -1.21
C ILE A 23 -9.26 12.77 -2.09
N GLY A 24 -8.05 12.79 -1.56
CA GLY A 24 -6.85 13.21 -2.26
C GLY A 24 -6.45 12.21 -3.34
N ILE A 25 -6.15 12.73 -4.54
CA ILE A 25 -5.57 11.98 -5.66
C ILE A 25 -4.27 12.65 -6.05
N PHE A 26 -3.19 11.89 -6.08
CA PHE A 26 -1.94 12.34 -6.68
C PHE A 26 -1.82 11.70 -8.06
N THR A 27 -2.32 12.40 -9.08
CA THR A 27 -2.48 11.87 -10.44
C THR A 27 -1.15 11.40 -11.02
N ASP A 28 -0.08 12.17 -10.86
CA ASP A 28 1.23 11.83 -11.43
C ASP A 28 1.88 10.62 -10.75
N TRP A 29 1.61 10.40 -9.47
CA TRP A 29 2.03 9.18 -8.80
C TRP A 29 1.20 7.98 -9.24
N ASN A 30 -0.12 8.13 -9.33
CA ASN A 30 -1.04 7.06 -9.73
C ASN A 30 -0.84 6.60 -11.18
N LYS A 31 -0.29 7.45 -12.07
CA LYS A 31 0.11 7.06 -13.43
C LYS A 31 1.30 6.12 -13.48
N ARG A 32 2.07 5.95 -12.39
CA ARG A 32 3.26 5.05 -12.34
C ARG A 32 2.90 3.57 -12.21
N VAL A 33 1.72 3.17 -12.69
CA VAL A 33 1.32 1.77 -12.88
C VAL A 33 1.96 1.21 -14.15
N VAL A 34 2.16 -0.11 -14.18
CA VAL A 34 2.65 -0.82 -15.37
C VAL A 34 1.51 -1.46 -16.13
N ASP A 35 0.50 -1.98 -15.43
CA ASP A 35 -0.72 -2.53 -16.03
C ASP A 35 -1.77 -1.40 -16.20
N PRO A 36 -2.08 -0.96 -17.44
CA PRO A 36 -3.00 0.16 -17.68
C PRO A 36 -4.44 -0.13 -17.25
N THR A 37 -4.82 -1.40 -17.10
CA THR A 37 -6.15 -1.78 -16.59
C THR A 37 -6.37 -1.30 -15.15
N ILE A 38 -5.28 -1.11 -14.38
CA ILE A 38 -5.32 -0.55 -13.03
C ILE A 38 -5.77 0.92 -13.07
N THR A 39 -5.30 1.70 -14.05
CA THR A 39 -5.77 3.09 -14.23
C THR A 39 -7.25 3.14 -14.59
N SER A 40 -7.71 2.26 -15.48
CA SER A 40 -9.13 2.17 -15.84
C SER A 40 -10.00 1.80 -14.63
N SER A 41 -9.54 0.84 -13.83
CA SER A 41 -10.20 0.42 -12.58
C SER A 41 -10.27 1.58 -11.57
N LEU A 42 -9.15 2.29 -11.35
CA LEU A 42 -9.10 3.48 -10.50
C LEU A 42 -10.10 4.56 -10.95
N ASN A 43 -10.11 4.89 -12.24
CA ASN A 43 -11.02 5.91 -12.79
C ASN A 43 -12.49 5.52 -12.64
N SER A 44 -12.83 4.25 -12.85
CA SER A 44 -14.19 3.73 -12.61
C SER A 44 -14.58 3.88 -11.14
N PHE A 45 -13.66 3.60 -10.22
CA PHE A 45 -13.90 3.73 -8.78
C PHE A 45 -14.11 5.18 -8.35
N ILE A 46 -13.28 6.09 -8.87
CA ILE A 46 -13.44 7.53 -8.65
C ILE A 46 -14.83 7.99 -9.09
N ASN A 47 -15.31 7.56 -10.26
CA ASN A 47 -16.64 7.91 -10.74
C ASN A 47 -17.76 7.40 -9.83
N GLU A 48 -17.68 6.15 -9.36
CA GLU A 48 -18.65 5.57 -8.43
C GLU A 48 -18.70 6.30 -7.07
N PHE A 49 -17.55 6.74 -6.56
CA PHE A 49 -17.48 7.54 -5.34
C PHE A 49 -18.03 8.95 -5.54
N LYS A 50 -17.74 9.59 -6.69
CA LYS A 50 -18.32 10.89 -7.06
C LYS A 50 -19.85 10.83 -7.18
N LEU A 51 -20.40 9.77 -7.75
CA LEU A 51 -21.86 9.55 -7.83
C LEU A 51 -22.52 9.44 -6.45
N ARG A 52 -21.76 9.03 -5.42
CA ARG A 52 -22.19 8.99 -4.01
C ARG A 52 -21.90 10.31 -3.27
N GLY A 53 -21.37 11.32 -3.96
CA GLY A 53 -21.14 12.66 -3.40
C GLY A 53 -19.73 12.93 -2.90
N ALA A 54 -18.79 11.98 -2.98
CA ALA A 54 -17.41 12.22 -2.54
C ALA A 54 -16.72 13.27 -3.43
N GLU A 55 -16.01 14.20 -2.80
CA GLU A 55 -15.17 15.18 -3.48
C GLU A 55 -13.78 14.60 -3.72
N PHE A 56 -13.22 14.79 -4.92
CA PHE A 56 -11.85 14.39 -5.24
C PHE A 56 -11.00 15.64 -5.45
N ILE A 57 -9.90 15.72 -4.70
CA ILE A 57 -8.99 16.87 -4.68
C ILE A 57 -7.64 16.41 -5.21
N GLU A 58 -7.10 17.10 -6.22
CA GLU A 58 -5.73 16.84 -6.66
C GLU A 58 -4.77 17.30 -5.54
N ILE A 59 -3.85 16.41 -5.17
CA ILE A 59 -2.83 16.68 -4.17
C ILE A 59 -1.43 16.43 -4.73
N ASP A 60 -0.45 17.07 -4.12
CA ASP A 60 0.96 16.72 -4.27
C ASP A 60 1.46 16.15 -2.94
N ILE A 61 2.41 15.21 -3.00
CA ILE A 61 3.08 14.68 -1.80
C ILE A 61 4.56 15.06 -1.90
N PRO A 62 4.96 16.18 -1.29
CA PRO A 62 6.34 16.66 -1.38
C PRO A 62 7.32 15.64 -0.81
N GLU A 63 8.43 15.43 -1.52
CA GLU A 63 9.52 14.51 -1.12
C GLU A 63 9.11 13.03 -1.08
N LEU A 64 8.06 12.63 -1.81
CA LEU A 64 7.57 11.25 -1.85
C LEU A 64 8.65 10.24 -2.30
N GLU A 65 9.48 10.60 -3.27
CA GLU A 65 10.55 9.73 -3.76
C GLU A 65 11.64 9.50 -2.69
N ASP A 66 12.07 10.58 -2.03
CA ASP A 66 13.01 10.51 -0.91
C ASP A 66 12.44 9.65 0.23
N ALA A 67 11.16 9.77 0.54
CA ALA A 67 10.51 8.94 1.55
C ALA A 67 10.46 7.46 1.15
N GLN A 68 10.24 7.12 -0.13
CA GLN A 68 10.27 5.73 -0.60
C GLN A 68 11.67 5.10 -0.50
N ILE A 69 12.71 5.90 -0.77
CA ILE A 69 14.11 5.49 -0.59
C ILE A 69 14.40 5.31 0.90
N ALA A 70 14.09 6.33 1.72
CA ALA A 70 14.30 6.32 3.16
C ALA A 70 13.57 5.16 3.86
N HIS A 71 12.35 4.83 3.45
CA HIS A 71 11.63 3.66 3.94
C HIS A 71 12.44 2.38 3.71
N SER A 72 12.97 2.21 2.50
CA SER A 72 13.74 1.02 2.14
C SER A 72 15.05 0.94 2.95
N THR A 73 15.71 2.08 3.17
CA THR A 73 16.89 2.17 4.04
C THR A 73 16.55 1.80 5.48
N ALA A 74 15.45 2.31 6.04
CA ALA A 74 15.07 2.08 7.43
C ALA A 74 14.74 0.60 7.69
N ILE A 75 13.78 0.03 6.95
CA ILE A 75 13.35 -1.36 7.15
C ILE A 75 14.50 -2.37 6.95
N LEU A 76 15.36 -2.15 5.96
CA LEU A 76 16.46 -3.07 5.67
C LEU A 76 17.61 -2.92 6.66
N SER A 77 17.86 -1.71 7.18
CA SER A 77 18.85 -1.50 8.25
C SER A 77 18.40 -2.16 9.55
N GLU A 78 17.12 -2.00 9.92
CA GLU A 78 16.52 -2.65 11.09
C GLU A 78 16.58 -4.18 10.98
N PHE A 79 16.21 -4.72 9.80
CA PHE A 79 16.32 -6.15 9.51
C PHE A 79 17.77 -6.65 9.61
N CYS A 80 18.73 -5.97 8.97
CA CYS A 80 20.14 -6.36 9.04
C CYS A 80 20.71 -6.27 10.46
N SER A 81 20.32 -5.25 11.24
CA SER A 81 20.71 -5.12 12.64
C SER A 81 20.23 -6.31 13.46
N PHE A 82 18.96 -6.72 13.30
CA PHE A 82 18.40 -7.90 13.95
C PHE A 82 19.14 -9.18 13.51
N MET A 83 19.35 -9.35 12.21
CA MET A 83 20.00 -10.55 11.68
C MET A 83 21.47 -10.69 12.09
N ASN A 84 22.14 -9.61 12.47
CA ASN A 84 23.52 -9.65 12.95
C ASN A 84 23.68 -10.50 14.23
N GLU A 85 22.65 -10.56 15.08
CA GLU A 85 22.60 -11.42 16.27
C GLU A 85 22.56 -12.91 15.90
N TYR A 86 22.06 -13.24 14.71
CA TYR A 86 21.83 -14.61 14.23
C TYR A 86 22.77 -14.99 13.07
N LYS A 87 23.94 -14.37 12.98
CA LYS A 87 24.87 -14.53 11.84
C LYS A 87 25.28 -15.97 11.56
N GLU A 88 25.31 -16.84 12.59
CA GLU A 88 25.63 -18.26 12.42
C GLU A 88 24.57 -19.03 11.63
N TYR A 89 23.31 -18.57 11.65
CA TYR A 89 22.18 -19.20 10.97
C TYR A 89 21.92 -18.67 9.55
N LEU A 90 22.74 -17.74 9.05
CA LEU A 90 22.54 -17.17 7.71
C LEU A 90 22.53 -18.22 6.59
N HIS A 91 23.20 -19.35 6.80
CA HIS A 91 23.23 -20.47 5.86
C HIS A 91 21.87 -21.19 5.73
N LEU A 92 20.98 -21.06 6.71
CA LEU A 92 19.62 -21.62 6.69
C LEU A 92 18.63 -20.77 5.90
N LEU A 93 18.99 -19.52 5.59
CA LEU A 93 18.13 -18.62 4.82
C LEU A 93 18.17 -18.92 3.32
N SER A 94 17.06 -18.61 2.65
CA SER A 94 16.99 -18.67 1.19
C SER A 94 18.05 -17.77 0.53
N LEU A 95 18.47 -18.13 -0.68
CA LEU A 95 19.46 -17.35 -1.44
C LEU A 95 19.05 -15.87 -1.61
N PRO A 96 17.78 -15.52 -1.92
CA PRO A 96 17.35 -14.12 -1.99
C PRO A 96 17.51 -13.34 -0.68
N ASN A 97 17.21 -13.97 0.46
CA ASN A 97 17.37 -13.33 1.78
C ASN A 97 18.84 -13.08 2.10
N ARG A 98 19.71 -14.08 1.84
CA ARG A 98 21.17 -13.94 2.04
C ARG A 98 21.74 -12.81 1.18
N ALA A 99 21.33 -12.72 -0.09
CA ALA A 99 21.76 -11.65 -1.00
C ALA A 99 21.28 -10.26 -0.52
N SER A 100 20.05 -10.18 -0.01
CA SER A 100 19.52 -8.94 0.55
C SER A 100 20.32 -8.51 1.78
N ILE A 101 20.59 -9.41 2.73
CA ILE A 101 21.42 -9.12 3.90
C ILE A 101 22.81 -8.63 3.47
N ALA A 102 23.47 -9.34 2.55
CA ALA A 102 24.80 -8.96 2.05
C ALA A 102 24.83 -7.58 1.36
N THR A 103 23.71 -7.18 0.74
CA THR A 103 23.58 -5.87 0.09
C THR A 103 23.40 -4.77 1.14
N PHE A 104 22.45 -4.95 2.06
CA PHE A 104 22.01 -3.90 2.99
C PHE A 104 22.83 -3.81 4.27
N SER A 105 23.67 -4.80 4.59
CA SER A 105 24.63 -4.73 5.70
C SER A 105 25.66 -3.61 5.56
N ASN A 106 25.74 -2.95 4.39
CA ASN A 106 26.62 -1.81 4.13
C ASN A 106 26.02 -0.46 4.51
N ALA A 107 24.71 -0.39 4.83
CA ALA A 107 24.10 0.85 5.30
C ALA A 107 24.71 1.23 6.66
N ASN A 108 25.13 2.48 6.80
CA ASN A 108 25.75 2.96 8.04
C ASN A 108 24.75 3.74 8.90
N ALA A 109 25.16 4.07 10.13
CA ALA A 109 24.33 4.82 11.07
C ALA A 109 23.87 6.18 10.54
N SER A 110 24.67 6.86 9.70
CA SER A 110 24.30 8.14 9.08
C SER A 110 23.15 7.97 8.09
N ASP A 111 23.17 6.91 7.29
CA ASP A 111 22.10 6.61 6.33
C ASP A 111 20.77 6.35 7.06
N TYR A 112 20.82 5.59 8.14
CA TYR A 112 19.65 5.32 8.98
C TYR A 112 19.12 6.59 9.67
N ILE A 113 19.99 7.40 10.27
CA ILE A 113 19.59 8.68 10.89
C ILE A 113 18.95 9.62 9.87
N LYS A 114 19.52 9.73 8.67
CA LYS A 114 18.92 10.53 7.58
C LYS A 114 17.56 9.99 7.17
N ALA A 115 17.40 8.68 7.06
CA ALA A 115 16.11 8.07 6.75
C ALA A 115 15.04 8.45 7.80
N LEU A 116 15.37 8.45 9.09
CA LEU A 116 14.45 8.87 10.16
C LEU A 116 14.14 10.38 10.14
N GLN A 117 15.08 11.22 9.69
CA GLN A 117 14.82 12.64 9.47
C GLN A 117 13.85 12.85 8.30
N VAL A 118 14.02 12.13 7.20
CA VAL A 118 13.06 12.12 6.07
C VAL A 118 11.70 11.64 6.54
N ARG A 119 11.63 10.58 7.35
CA ARG A 119 10.38 10.09 7.96
C ARG A 119 9.64 11.20 8.71
N THR A 120 10.35 11.93 9.55
CA THR A 120 9.78 13.04 10.35
C THR A 120 9.25 14.16 9.46
N ARG A 121 9.95 14.52 8.38
CA ARG A 121 9.48 15.53 7.41
C ARG A 121 8.25 15.03 6.66
N MET A 122 8.26 13.79 6.19
CA MET A 122 7.12 13.19 5.49
C MET A 122 5.87 13.12 6.38
N MET A 123 6.02 12.78 7.67
CA MET A 123 4.91 12.83 8.63
C MET A 123 4.29 14.24 8.72
N ARG A 124 5.10 15.30 8.73
CA ARG A 124 4.62 16.69 8.73
C ARG A 124 3.90 17.04 7.43
N ASN A 125 4.50 16.71 6.28
CA ASN A 125 3.91 16.98 4.96
C ASN A 125 2.54 16.31 4.85
N VAL A 126 2.44 15.02 5.20
CA VAL A 126 1.18 14.27 5.15
C VAL A 126 0.17 14.76 6.20
N SER A 127 0.60 15.17 7.39
CA SER A 127 -0.30 15.79 8.37
C SER A 127 -0.92 17.08 7.85
N VAL A 128 -0.18 17.90 7.11
CA VAL A 128 -0.73 19.10 6.45
C VAL A 128 -1.70 18.71 5.35
N LEU A 129 -1.39 17.69 4.53
CA LEU A 129 -2.32 17.20 3.51
C LEU A 129 -3.66 16.74 4.10
N PHE A 130 -3.64 16.00 5.21
CA PHE A 130 -4.86 15.56 5.90
C PHE A 130 -5.67 16.70 6.57
N SER A 131 -5.18 17.94 6.56
CA SER A 131 -6.01 19.10 6.90
C SER A 131 -6.98 19.50 5.78
N GLY A 132 -6.68 19.11 4.54
CA GLY A 132 -7.50 19.39 3.35
C GLY A 132 -8.30 18.20 2.83
N VAL A 133 -7.87 16.97 3.13
CA VAL A 133 -8.52 15.73 2.69
C VAL A 133 -8.70 14.74 3.85
N ASN A 134 -9.72 13.89 3.76
CA ASN A 134 -9.95 12.80 4.73
C ASN A 134 -9.11 11.56 4.39
N LEU A 135 -8.93 11.29 3.09
CA LEU A 135 -8.32 10.08 2.57
C LEU A 135 -7.36 10.41 1.43
N ILE A 136 -6.43 9.50 1.14
CA ILE A 136 -5.64 9.48 -0.09
C ILE A 136 -5.95 8.17 -0.82
N LEU A 137 -6.27 8.23 -2.11
CA LEU A 137 -6.56 7.06 -2.94
C LEU A 137 -5.43 6.79 -3.96
N THR A 138 -4.93 5.56 -3.94
CA THR A 138 -3.92 5.06 -4.88
C THR A 138 -4.30 3.66 -5.38
N PRO A 139 -3.69 3.15 -6.46
CA PRO A 139 -3.56 1.70 -6.63
C PRO A 139 -2.90 1.06 -5.41
N THR A 140 -3.18 -0.21 -5.13
CA THR A 140 -2.41 -0.97 -4.12
C THR A 140 -1.05 -1.38 -4.69
N CYS A 141 -1.06 -1.99 -5.88
CA CYS A 141 0.14 -2.44 -6.59
C CYS A 141 0.20 -1.76 -7.96
N ALA A 142 1.40 -1.58 -8.51
CA ALA A 142 1.58 -1.10 -9.89
C ALA A 142 1.40 -2.19 -10.96
N ILE A 143 1.30 -3.45 -10.54
CA ILE A 143 1.12 -4.63 -11.38
C ILE A 143 0.02 -5.52 -10.80
N THR A 144 -0.63 -6.30 -11.65
CA THR A 144 -1.40 -7.47 -11.23
C THR A 144 -0.48 -8.66 -10.94
N ALA A 145 -1.03 -9.79 -10.47
CA ALA A 145 -0.25 -10.96 -10.07
C ALA A 145 0.74 -11.40 -11.17
N PRO A 146 2.07 -11.31 -10.93
CA PRO A 146 3.06 -11.71 -11.93
C PRO A 146 3.13 -13.23 -12.04
N PRO A 147 3.53 -13.78 -13.19
CA PRO A 147 3.80 -15.21 -13.32
C PRO A 147 5.00 -15.60 -12.45
N ILE A 148 4.99 -16.83 -11.94
CA ILE A 148 6.13 -17.40 -11.22
C ILE A 148 7.19 -17.80 -12.25
N TYR A 149 8.42 -17.31 -12.10
CA TYR A 149 9.54 -17.80 -12.90
C TYR A 149 9.82 -19.28 -12.55
N PRO A 150 9.91 -20.20 -13.52
CA PRO A 150 10.04 -21.64 -13.22
C PRO A 150 11.24 -21.99 -12.32
N GLY A 151 12.36 -21.28 -12.45
CA GLY A 151 13.54 -21.49 -11.60
C GLY A 151 13.36 -21.01 -10.16
N ALA A 152 12.40 -20.11 -9.90
CA ALA A 152 12.17 -19.54 -8.59
C ALA A 152 11.73 -20.59 -7.55
N LEU A 153 11.00 -21.62 -7.99
CA LEU A 153 10.55 -22.70 -7.10
C LEU A 153 11.69 -23.55 -6.55
N LYS A 154 12.82 -23.61 -7.27
CA LYS A 154 13.98 -24.41 -6.86
C LYS A 154 15.05 -23.56 -6.16
N TYR A 155 15.28 -22.34 -6.63
CA TYR A 155 16.42 -21.52 -6.19
C TYR A 155 16.04 -20.19 -5.52
N GLY A 156 14.74 -19.86 -5.49
CA GLY A 156 14.28 -18.50 -5.22
C GLY A 156 14.53 -17.57 -6.42
N GLU A 157 14.08 -16.31 -6.28
CA GLU A 157 14.24 -15.28 -7.30
C GLU A 157 14.56 -13.93 -6.63
N ILE A 158 15.43 -13.15 -7.25
CA ILE A 158 15.65 -11.74 -6.93
C ILE A 158 15.25 -10.93 -8.15
N ASN A 159 14.06 -10.34 -8.10
CA ASN A 159 13.52 -9.51 -9.17
C ASN A 159 13.12 -8.16 -8.61
N THR A 160 14.08 -7.23 -8.61
CA THR A 160 13.91 -5.91 -7.99
C THR A 160 12.82 -5.08 -8.66
N SER A 161 12.61 -5.25 -9.97
CA SER A 161 11.54 -4.58 -10.71
C SER A 161 10.16 -5.05 -10.24
N VAL A 162 9.92 -6.37 -10.21
CA VAL A 162 8.64 -6.93 -9.75
C VAL A 162 8.37 -6.52 -8.30
N THR A 163 9.37 -6.63 -7.42
CA THR A 163 9.26 -6.18 -6.03
C THR A 163 8.92 -4.70 -5.94
N ALA A 164 9.65 -3.83 -6.67
CA ALA A 164 9.42 -2.40 -6.66
C ALA A 164 8.03 -2.01 -7.15
N TYR A 165 7.51 -2.69 -8.19
CA TYR A 165 6.15 -2.48 -8.67
C TYR A 165 5.08 -2.97 -7.68
N GLY A 166 5.34 -4.09 -6.99
CA GLY A 166 4.43 -4.65 -6.00
C GLY A 166 4.22 -3.76 -4.78
N VAL A 167 5.26 -3.05 -4.33
CA VAL A 167 5.20 -2.22 -3.10
C VAL A 167 5.17 -0.71 -3.35
N ARG A 168 5.08 -0.27 -4.62
CA ARG A 168 5.23 1.15 -4.99
C ARG A 168 4.36 2.10 -4.17
N PHE A 169 3.10 1.73 -3.91
CA PHE A 169 2.11 2.59 -3.26
C PHE A 169 1.93 2.30 -1.77
N THR A 170 2.33 1.12 -1.30
CA THR A 170 2.11 0.69 0.10
C THR A 170 3.17 1.22 1.05
N LYS A 171 4.39 1.50 0.57
CA LYS A 171 5.52 1.99 1.39
C LYS A 171 5.19 3.20 2.25
N LEU A 172 4.40 4.14 1.72
CA LEU A 172 4.09 5.39 2.44
C LEU A 172 3.41 5.09 3.78
N ALA A 173 2.36 4.27 3.76
CA ALA A 173 1.59 3.92 4.96
C ALA A 173 2.48 3.26 6.03
N ASN A 174 3.31 2.30 5.63
CA ASN A 174 4.29 1.68 6.53
C ASN A 174 5.28 2.69 7.11
N PHE A 175 5.84 3.55 6.25
CA PHE A 175 6.91 4.45 6.64
C PHE A 175 6.48 5.47 7.68
N ILE A 176 5.29 6.08 7.51
CA ILE A 176 4.82 7.12 8.44
C ILE A 176 3.76 6.63 9.44
N GLY A 177 3.36 5.36 9.37
CA GLY A 177 2.47 4.73 10.35
C GLY A 177 1.02 5.19 10.25
N ILE A 178 0.56 5.59 9.06
CA ILE A 178 -0.86 5.89 8.82
C ILE A 178 -1.62 4.60 8.48
N PRO A 179 -2.90 4.47 8.87
CA PRO A 179 -3.68 3.30 8.52
C PRO A 179 -4.02 3.32 7.02
N ALA A 180 -4.08 2.12 6.44
CA ALA A 180 -4.45 1.92 5.03
C ALA A 180 -5.29 0.65 4.87
N VAL A 181 -6.19 0.66 3.89
CA VAL A 181 -7.00 -0.52 3.51
C VAL A 181 -6.94 -0.74 2.01
N THR A 182 -6.75 -1.99 1.61
CA THR A 182 -6.91 -2.41 0.22
C THR A 182 -8.32 -2.93 0.00
N VAL A 183 -8.96 -2.43 -1.05
CA VAL A 183 -10.29 -2.84 -1.49
C VAL A 183 -10.21 -3.47 -2.87
N PRO A 184 -11.06 -4.47 -3.19
CA PRO A 184 -11.11 -5.01 -4.53
C PRO A 184 -11.69 -3.97 -5.49
N ALA A 185 -11.10 -3.87 -6.67
CA ALA A 185 -11.48 -2.91 -7.70
C ALA A 185 -11.71 -3.56 -9.08
N GLY A 186 -12.04 -4.84 -9.08
CA GLY A 186 -12.31 -5.61 -10.28
C GLY A 186 -11.12 -6.46 -10.71
N TYR A 187 -11.02 -6.70 -12.02
CA TYR A 187 -10.07 -7.62 -12.62
C TYR A 187 -9.52 -7.02 -13.91
N ASN A 188 -8.29 -7.37 -14.27
CA ASN A 188 -7.74 -7.03 -15.58
C ASN A 188 -8.23 -7.99 -16.67
N ASP A 189 -7.78 -7.75 -17.91
CA ASP A 189 -8.15 -8.54 -19.10
C ASP A 189 -7.72 -10.02 -19.01
N LYS A 190 -6.78 -10.35 -18.12
CA LYS A 190 -6.32 -11.71 -17.82
C LYS A 190 -7.08 -12.33 -16.64
N ASN A 191 -8.16 -11.70 -16.17
CA ASN A 191 -8.95 -12.09 -15.01
C ASN A 191 -8.16 -12.11 -13.69
N LEU A 192 -7.10 -11.30 -13.57
CA LEU A 192 -6.34 -11.16 -12.33
C LEU A 192 -6.93 -10.04 -11.47
N PRO A 193 -7.07 -10.21 -10.15
CA PRO A 193 -7.63 -9.18 -9.26
C PRO A 193 -6.82 -7.88 -9.28
N ILE A 194 -7.53 -6.74 -9.23
CA ILE A 194 -6.97 -5.41 -9.04
C ILE A 194 -7.40 -4.90 -7.66
N GLY A 195 -6.45 -4.30 -6.92
CA GLY A 195 -6.69 -3.66 -5.64
C GLY A 195 -6.42 -2.16 -5.68
N LEU A 196 -7.29 -1.39 -5.03
CA LEU A 196 -7.07 0.03 -4.73
C LEU A 196 -6.85 0.20 -3.24
N GLN A 197 -6.02 1.17 -2.86
CA GLN A 197 -5.64 1.46 -1.50
C GLN A 197 -6.19 2.82 -1.09
N PHE A 198 -6.92 2.86 0.02
CA PHE A 198 -7.23 4.09 0.74
C PHE A 198 -6.30 4.22 1.94
N MET A 199 -5.77 5.42 2.16
CA MET A 199 -4.98 5.78 3.33
C MET A 199 -5.69 6.91 4.08
N ALA A 200 -5.80 6.80 5.40
CA ALA A 200 -6.43 7.82 6.24
C ALA A 200 -5.40 8.45 7.18
N LYS A 201 -5.79 9.52 7.88
CA LYS A 201 -4.98 10.09 8.97
C LYS A 201 -4.81 9.06 10.09
N TRP A 202 -3.78 9.27 10.92
CA TRP A 202 -3.55 8.43 12.10
C TRP A 202 -4.83 8.29 12.95
N TYR A 203 -5.13 7.04 13.33
CA TYR A 203 -6.27 6.66 14.18
C TYR A 203 -7.67 6.83 13.54
N ASP A 204 -7.76 6.88 12.21
CA ASP A 204 -9.03 7.00 11.47
C ASP A 204 -9.35 5.72 10.66
N GLU A 205 -9.18 4.56 11.29
CA GLU A 205 -9.56 3.27 10.72
C GLU A 205 -11.07 3.17 10.47
N ALA A 206 -11.88 3.90 11.23
CA ALA A 206 -13.32 3.97 11.06
C ALA A 206 -13.73 4.41 9.65
N THR A 207 -13.12 5.50 9.16
CA THR A 207 -13.37 6.01 7.80
C THR A 207 -12.89 5.00 6.75
N LEU A 208 -11.76 4.32 6.99
CA LEU A 208 -11.26 3.27 6.09
C LEU A 208 -12.23 2.09 5.99
N LEU A 209 -12.78 1.62 7.12
CA LEU A 209 -13.76 0.54 7.13
C LEU A 209 -15.06 0.93 6.42
N ARG A 210 -15.52 2.19 6.56
CA ARG A 210 -16.66 2.71 5.81
C ARG A 210 -16.40 2.71 4.31
N VAL A 211 -15.27 3.25 3.84
CA VAL A 211 -14.98 3.23 2.38
C VAL A 211 -14.72 1.82 1.87
N ALA A 212 -14.16 0.93 2.69
CA ALA A 212 -14.05 -0.48 2.35
C ALA A 212 -15.44 -1.09 2.13
N LYS A 213 -16.39 -0.86 3.05
CA LYS A 213 -17.77 -1.34 2.91
C LYS A 213 -18.44 -0.82 1.62
N VAL A 214 -18.30 0.48 1.32
CA VAL A 214 -18.80 1.05 0.06
C VAL A 214 -18.15 0.38 -1.16
N SER A 215 -16.85 0.14 -1.09
CA SER A 215 -16.10 -0.52 -2.16
C SER A 215 -16.58 -1.95 -2.40
N GLU A 216 -16.91 -2.68 -1.33
CA GLU A 216 -17.52 -4.00 -1.44
C GLU A 216 -18.89 -3.95 -2.13
N GLU A 217 -19.71 -2.94 -1.82
CA GLU A 217 -21.03 -2.73 -2.43
C GLU A 217 -20.92 -2.36 -3.93
N ILE A 218 -19.94 -1.55 -4.31
CA ILE A 218 -19.66 -1.19 -5.72
C ILE A 218 -19.30 -2.42 -6.55
N ILE A 219 -18.42 -3.28 -6.02
CA ILE A 219 -18.06 -4.52 -6.73
C ILE A 219 -19.22 -5.51 -6.70
N GLY A 220 -19.89 -5.68 -5.57
CA GLY A 220 -21.06 -6.54 -5.40
C GLY A 220 -20.86 -7.94 -5.97
N CYS A 221 -21.80 -8.37 -6.82
CA CYS A 221 -21.79 -9.69 -7.46
C CYS A 221 -20.68 -9.89 -8.51
N LYS A 222 -19.90 -8.85 -8.86
CA LYS A 222 -18.75 -8.97 -9.76
C LYS A 222 -17.56 -9.66 -9.09
N ARG A 223 -17.58 -9.84 -7.76
CA ARG A 223 -16.59 -10.67 -7.06
C ARG A 223 -16.65 -12.10 -7.58
N ARG A 224 -15.50 -12.64 -7.92
CA ARG A 224 -15.35 -14.01 -8.42
C ARG A 224 -14.60 -14.83 -7.38
N ARG A 225 -15.12 -16.03 -7.10
CA ARG A 225 -14.36 -17.06 -6.37
C ARG A 225 -13.15 -17.44 -7.23
N PRO A 226 -11.95 -17.55 -6.65
CA PRO A 226 -10.79 -18.12 -7.34
C PRO A 226 -11.09 -19.54 -7.86
N ALA A 227 -10.39 -19.97 -8.91
CA ALA A 227 -10.49 -21.36 -9.36
C ALA A 227 -10.11 -22.32 -8.22
N GLU A 228 -10.74 -23.50 -8.16
CA GLU A 228 -10.57 -24.46 -7.05
C GLU A 228 -9.10 -24.80 -6.77
N LYS A 229 -8.28 -24.99 -7.82
CA LYS A 229 -6.83 -25.24 -7.69
C LYS A 229 -6.02 -24.14 -6.98
N TYR A 230 -6.60 -22.95 -6.83
CA TYR A 230 -6.01 -21.79 -6.14
C TYR A 230 -6.79 -21.39 -4.89
N TRP A 231 -7.85 -22.13 -4.53
CA TRP A 231 -8.65 -21.89 -3.34
C TRP A 231 -8.15 -22.76 -2.18
N PHE A 232 -7.77 -22.11 -1.08
CA PHE A 232 -7.32 -22.80 0.14
C PHE A 232 -8.30 -22.62 1.30
N GLY A 233 -9.42 -21.93 1.09
CA GLY A 233 -10.36 -21.55 2.16
C GLY A 233 -11.20 -22.71 2.71
N ASP A 234 -11.20 -23.86 2.04
CA ASP A 234 -11.84 -25.09 2.55
C ASP A 234 -10.87 -25.91 3.44
N LEU A 235 -9.61 -25.45 3.59
CA LEU A 235 -8.56 -26.04 4.44
C LEU A 235 -8.34 -25.27 5.76
N LEU A 236 -9.05 -24.16 5.96
CA LEU A 236 -9.04 -23.33 7.17
C LEU A 236 -10.36 -23.49 7.93
#